data_AF-A0A2A4Y3N1-F1
#
_entry.id   AF-A0A2A4Y3N1-F1
#
_cell.length_a   1.000
_cell.length_b   1.000
_cell.length_c   1.000
_cell.angle_alpha   90.00
_cell.angle_beta   90.00
_cell.angle_gamma   90.00
#
_symmetry.space_group_name_H-M   'P 1'
#
loop_
_entity.id
_entity.type
_entity.pdbx_description
1 polymer ?
#
loop_
_entity_poly.entity_id
_entity_poly.type
_entity_poly.pdbx_seq_one_letter_code
_entity_poly.pdbx_strand_id
1 'polypeptide(L)'
;MDFIHELAQIITTSEFGIISALLILVLPIWLKKFRGAGQIQVIVTTAGMLGTFLGIVAGISLLDLRIDEINASIAQLLGGLTTAFLTSIAGLSASLLIQVKPRGFPYNMSDSNDGKTEKIASLGDVLVELKSLNKNIAGEGDISLTTQIVKMRSENSDNLKELKKSFDDFAEQMAENNTKALIEAVNQVMEDFNAKINDQIGENFRRLSEGVEGLITWQDQYREQISVATVALQESNKAIGVSVESISVMVERAQEFEKTAKELKDSLETMGSSMSGIKALGETLKNSGQDIRDEMEKITKQNIEVLGKNLAGISEKLVADYSNLQRMMETATRSQNSN
;
A
#
# COMPACT_ATOMS: atom_id res chain seq x y z
N MET A 1 48.73 -2.37 26.94
CA MET A 1 47.39 -1.77 26.92
C MET A 1 46.43 -2.61 27.76
N ASP A 2 46.50 -3.94 27.68
CA ASP A 2 45.58 -4.86 28.39
C ASP A 2 45.55 -4.71 29.91
N PHE A 3 46.71 -4.56 30.57
CA PHE A 3 46.76 -4.40 32.04
C PHE A 3 46.10 -3.10 32.55
N ILE A 4 46.22 -2.00 31.80
CA ILE A 4 45.58 -0.72 32.17
C ILE A 4 44.07 -0.81 31.96
N HIS A 5 43.65 -1.53 30.91
CA HIS A 5 42.25 -1.76 30.60
C HIS A 5 41.58 -2.69 31.64
N GLU A 6 42.25 -3.76 32.08
CA GLU A 6 41.78 -4.64 33.17
C GLU A 6 41.66 -3.89 34.49
N LEU A 7 42.66 -3.07 34.84
CA LEU A 7 42.60 -2.24 36.04
C LEU A 7 41.47 -1.20 35.98
N ALA A 8 41.24 -0.58 34.82
CA ALA A 8 40.15 0.36 34.64
C ALA A 8 38.78 -0.32 34.80
N GLN A 9 38.62 -1.56 34.30
CA GLN A 9 37.39 -2.34 34.49
C GLN A 9 37.14 -2.65 35.97
N ILE A 10 38.18 -3.00 36.73
CA ILE A 10 38.04 -3.24 38.18
C ILE A 10 37.64 -1.94 38.91
N ILE A 11 38.26 -0.80 38.58
CA ILE A 11 38.02 0.49 39.23
C ILE A 11 36.61 1.06 38.95
N THR A 12 36.06 0.75 37.78
CA THR A 12 34.71 1.18 37.37
C THR A 12 33.59 0.33 37.97
N THR A 13 33.90 -0.79 38.64
CA THR A 13 32.90 -1.54 39.40
C THR A 13 32.47 -0.77 40.66
N SER A 14 31.17 -0.80 40.94
CA SER A 14 30.61 -0.17 42.14
C SER A 14 31.17 -0.77 43.44
N GLU A 15 31.51 -2.06 43.44
CA GLU A 15 32.11 -2.76 44.57
C GLU A 15 33.48 -2.17 44.95
N PHE A 16 34.32 -1.87 43.96
CA PHE A 16 35.63 -1.26 44.19
C PHE A 16 35.50 0.15 44.80
N GLY A 17 34.55 0.95 44.31
CA GLY A 17 34.25 2.28 44.86
C GLY A 17 33.82 2.23 46.33
N ILE A 18 33.00 1.25 46.70
CA ILE A 18 32.54 1.07 48.09
C ILE A 18 33.69 0.60 48.99
N ILE A 19 34.50 -0.36 48.54
CA ILE A 19 35.62 -0.90 49.31
C ILE A 19 36.69 0.18 49.54
N SER A 20 37.03 0.95 48.51
CA SER A 20 37.99 2.05 48.61
C SER A 20 37.49 3.18 49.52
N ALA A 21 36.21 3.55 49.44
CA ALA A 21 35.59 4.52 50.34
C ALA A 21 35.60 4.06 51.82
N LEU A 22 35.28 2.78 52.08
CA LEU A 22 35.35 2.21 53.43
C LEU A 22 36.79 2.18 53.97
N LEU A 23 37.76 1.85 53.11
CA LEU A 23 39.17 1.86 53.48
C LEU A 23 39.64 3.26 53.86
N ILE A 24 39.28 4.29 53.08
CA ILE A 24 39.57 5.70 53.36
C ILE A 24 38.92 6.14 54.68
N LEU A 25 37.72 5.65 54.99
CA LEU A 25 37.00 5.99 56.23
C LEU A 25 37.60 5.32 57.48
N VAL A 26 38.19 4.13 57.34
CA VAL A 26 38.85 3.39 58.45
C VAL A 26 40.33 3.79 58.62
N LEU A 27 40.97 4.33 57.58
CA LEU A 27 42.35 4.82 57.56
C LEU A 27 42.75 5.70 58.78
N PRO A 28 41.90 6.65 59.26
CA PRO A 28 42.22 7.47 60.43
C PRO A 28 42.42 6.66 61.71
N ILE A 29 41.69 5.55 61.88
CA ILE A 29 41.72 4.71 63.07
C ILE A 29 43.06 3.96 63.17
N TRP A 30 43.66 3.62 62.04
CA TRP A 30 44.96 2.96 61.98
C TRP A 30 46.12 3.97 62.10
N LEU A 31 46.03 5.11 61.42
CA LEU A 31 47.06 6.16 61.43
C LEU A 31 47.19 6.92 62.75
N LYS A 32 46.18 6.83 63.64
CA LYS A 32 46.21 7.43 64.98
C LYS A 32 47.41 7.04 65.83
N LYS A 33 48.02 5.88 65.55
CA LYS A 33 49.18 5.37 66.30
C LYS A 33 50.49 6.09 65.94
N PHE A 34 50.55 6.79 64.80
CA PHE A 34 51.79 7.33 64.24
C PHE A 34 51.77 8.83 63.92
N ARG A 35 50.60 9.47 63.78
CA ARG A 35 50.51 10.88 63.34
C ARG A 35 49.46 11.69 64.12
N GLY A 36 49.66 13.01 64.16
CA GLY A 36 48.74 13.96 64.80
C GLY A 36 47.49 14.27 63.97
N ALA A 37 46.44 14.79 64.62
CA ALA A 37 45.11 15.01 64.04
C ALA A 37 45.12 15.82 62.74
N GLY A 38 45.87 16.93 62.69
CA GLY A 38 45.97 17.77 61.49
C GLY A 38 46.63 17.05 60.30
N GLN A 39 47.62 16.19 60.56
CA GLN A 39 48.27 15.41 59.49
C GLN A 39 47.35 14.31 58.96
N ILE A 40 46.60 13.63 59.83
CA ILE A 40 45.64 12.59 59.41
C ILE A 40 44.50 13.21 58.59
N GLN A 41 44.01 14.39 59.00
CA GLN A 41 42.99 15.13 58.25
C GLN A 41 43.46 15.41 56.83
N VAL A 42 44.67 15.95 56.66
CA VAL A 42 45.25 16.22 55.33
C VAL A 42 45.40 14.93 54.52
N ILE A 43 45.94 13.86 55.11
CA ILE A 43 46.17 12.58 54.40
C ILE A 43 44.86 11.99 53.87
N VAL A 44 43.79 12.03 54.66
CA VAL A 44 42.51 11.41 54.32
C VAL A 44 41.76 12.22 53.26
N THR A 45 41.82 13.55 53.34
CA THR A 45 41.29 14.43 52.29
C THR A 45 42.07 14.25 50.98
N THR A 46 43.40 14.20 51.04
CA THR A 46 44.23 13.97 49.86
C THR A 46 44.03 12.57 49.27
N ALA A 47 43.82 11.54 50.10
CA ALA A 47 43.49 10.19 49.63
C ALA A 47 42.12 10.14 48.93
N GLY A 48 41.11 10.85 49.44
CA GLY A 48 39.81 11.01 48.77
C GLY A 48 39.91 11.73 47.43
N MET A 49 40.74 12.78 47.36
CA MET A 49 41.02 13.50 46.12
C MET A 49 41.79 12.63 45.10
N LEU A 50 42.73 11.80 45.55
CA LEU A 50 43.43 10.85 44.69
C LEU A 50 42.46 9.80 44.12
N GLY A 51 41.52 9.32 44.94
CA GLY A 51 40.43 8.43 44.51
C GLY A 51 39.55 9.06 43.42
N THR A 52 39.22 10.37 43.54
CA THR A 52 38.47 11.07 42.48
C THR A 52 39.18 11.08 41.14
N PHE A 53 40.49 11.35 41.15
CA PHE A 53 41.27 11.38 39.91
C PHE A 53 41.37 9.98 39.29
N LEU A 54 41.58 8.93 40.09
CA LEU A 54 41.63 7.56 39.59
C LEU A 54 40.29 7.09 39.00
N GLY A 55 39.16 7.41 39.66
CA GLY A 55 37.84 7.02 39.16
C GLY A 55 37.48 7.68 37.84
N ILE A 56 37.78 8.98 37.69
CA ILE A 56 37.54 9.72 36.44
C ILE A 56 38.45 9.22 35.32
N VAL A 57 39.75 9.03 35.59
CA VAL A 57 40.70 8.54 34.58
C VAL A 57 40.35 7.12 34.13
N ALA A 58 39.94 6.24 35.04
CA ALA A 58 39.49 4.89 34.69
C ALA A 58 38.19 4.90 33.86
N GLY A 59 37.23 5.77 34.20
CA GLY A 59 35.98 5.90 33.44
C GLY A 59 36.17 6.44 32.01
N ILE A 60 37.14 7.35 31.81
CA ILE A 60 37.47 7.88 30.48
C ILE A 60 38.31 6.89 29.67
N SER A 61 39.19 6.11 30.32
CA SER A 61 40.07 5.14 29.63
C SER A 61 39.33 3.97 28.97
N LEU A 62 38.07 3.75 29.33
CA LEU A 62 37.21 2.67 28.81
C LEU A 62 36.21 3.15 27.75
N LEU A 63 36.32 4.41 27.34
CA LEU A 63 35.35 5.05 26.48
C LEU A 63 35.67 4.74 25.01
N ASP A 64 34.91 3.84 24.40
CA ASP A 64 34.89 3.62 22.94
C ASP A 64 33.64 4.28 22.34
N LEU A 65 33.85 5.21 21.39
CA LEU A 65 32.79 6.03 20.74
C LEU A 65 32.30 5.43 19.43
N ARG A 66 32.42 4.11 19.26
CA ARG A 66 31.80 3.40 18.14
C ARG A 66 30.29 3.29 18.34
N ILE A 67 29.56 3.45 17.23
CA ILE A 67 28.10 3.66 17.15
C ILE A 67 27.29 2.50 17.79
N ASP A 68 27.92 1.35 17.90
CA ASP A 68 27.40 0.06 18.33
C ASP A 68 27.48 -0.19 19.85
N GLU A 69 28.29 0.57 20.60
CA GLU A 69 28.57 0.30 22.03
C GLU A 69 28.41 1.52 22.95
N ILE A 70 27.85 2.64 22.46
CA ILE A 70 27.70 3.90 23.21
C ILE A 70 27.04 3.71 24.59
N ASN A 71 26.01 2.85 24.69
CA ASN A 71 25.32 2.60 25.96
C ASN A 71 26.21 1.88 26.99
N ALA A 72 27.08 0.97 26.53
CA ALA A 72 28.02 0.27 27.40
C ALA A 72 29.14 1.21 27.87
N SER A 73 29.65 2.06 26.98
CA SER A 73 30.64 3.10 27.30
C SER A 73 30.11 4.14 28.29
N ILE A 74 28.83 4.54 28.18
CA ILE A 74 28.18 5.44 29.14
C ILE A 74 28.05 4.77 30.52
N ALA A 75 27.64 3.50 30.56
CA ALA A 75 27.51 2.76 31.82
C ALA A 75 28.86 2.61 32.55
N GLN A 76 29.95 2.37 31.82
CA GLN A 76 31.30 2.27 32.40
C GLN A 76 31.84 3.62 32.89
N LEU A 77 31.55 4.71 32.16
CA LEU A 77 31.86 6.07 32.58
C LEU A 77 31.13 6.44 33.88
N LEU A 78 29.84 6.08 33.98
CA LEU A 78 29.03 6.25 35.20
C LEU A 78 29.62 5.45 36.38
N GLY A 79 30.16 4.26 36.13
CA GLY A 79 30.85 3.46 37.14
C GLY A 79 32.09 4.16 37.71
N GLY A 80 32.99 4.65 36.85
CA GLY A 80 34.19 5.39 37.26
C GLY A 80 33.87 6.69 38.00
N LEU A 81 32.84 7.41 37.56
CA LEU A 81 32.33 8.60 38.22
C LEU A 81 31.73 8.28 39.61
N THR A 82 31.00 7.17 39.74
CA THR A 82 30.46 6.71 41.02
C THR A 82 31.57 6.40 42.02
N THR A 83 32.64 5.71 41.59
CA THR A 83 33.85 5.47 42.40
C THR A 83 34.50 6.78 42.84
N ALA A 84 34.65 7.74 41.93
CA ALA A 84 35.23 9.05 42.25
C ALA A 84 34.43 9.78 43.34
N PHE A 85 33.09 9.85 43.21
CA PHE A 85 32.23 10.50 44.19
C PHE A 85 32.28 9.81 45.57
N LEU A 86 32.23 8.48 45.61
CA LEU A 86 32.29 7.71 46.86
C LEU A 86 33.58 7.97 47.64
N THR A 87 34.74 7.94 46.98
CA THR A 87 36.03 8.20 47.64
C THR A 87 36.17 9.64 48.15
N SER A 88 35.59 10.61 47.43
CA SER A 88 35.59 12.02 47.84
C SER A 88 34.74 12.26 49.08
N ILE A 89 33.52 11.71 49.08
CA ILE A 89 32.58 11.83 50.21
C ILE A 89 33.19 11.17 51.45
N ALA A 90 33.82 10.00 51.30
CA ALA A 90 34.51 9.33 52.41
C ALA A 90 35.69 10.17 52.95
N GLY A 91 36.53 10.73 52.07
CA GLY A 91 37.64 11.59 52.46
C GLY A 91 37.20 12.85 53.20
N LEU A 92 36.20 13.56 52.66
CA LEU A 92 35.65 14.76 53.28
C LEU A 92 34.94 14.46 54.60
N SER A 93 34.15 13.38 54.66
CA SER A 93 33.41 12.98 55.86
C SER A 93 34.36 12.57 56.99
N ALA A 94 35.41 11.80 56.69
CA ALA A 94 36.44 11.46 57.66
C ALA A 94 37.24 12.69 58.11
N SER A 95 37.53 13.64 57.21
CA SER A 95 38.21 14.90 57.56
C SER A 95 37.38 15.78 58.52
N LEU A 96 36.06 15.86 58.29
CA LEU A 96 35.13 16.62 59.11
C LEU A 96 34.93 15.97 60.49
N LEU A 97 34.85 14.63 60.56
CA LEU A 97 34.76 13.90 61.82
C LEU A 97 35.99 14.14 62.71
N ILE A 98 37.18 14.26 62.12
CA ILE A 98 38.42 14.61 62.85
C ILE A 98 38.36 16.06 63.36
N GLN A 99 37.87 16.99 62.53
CA GLN A 99 37.82 18.43 62.85
C GLN A 99 36.79 18.77 63.95
N VAL A 100 35.62 18.12 63.96
CA VAL A 100 34.51 18.43 64.87
C VAL A 100 34.73 17.87 66.29
N LYS A 101 35.48 16.78 66.45
CA LYS A 101 35.67 16.13 67.76
C LYS A 101 37.14 15.85 68.11
N PRO A 102 38.02 16.87 68.21
CA PRO A 102 39.41 16.67 68.63
C PRO A 102 39.55 16.12 70.06
N ARG A 103 38.48 16.19 70.88
CA ARG A 103 38.43 15.72 72.28
C ARG A 103 37.88 14.29 72.46
N GLY A 104 37.18 13.75 71.46
CA GLY A 104 36.65 12.37 71.48
C GLY A 104 37.68 11.32 71.04
N PHE A 105 38.85 11.80 70.66
CA PHE A 105 39.99 11.03 70.22
C PHE A 105 41.19 11.64 70.95
N PRO A 106 41.76 11.00 71.99
CA PRO A 106 42.78 11.63 72.81
C PRO A 106 44.06 11.79 71.98
N TYR A 107 44.31 13.02 71.53
CA TYR A 107 45.56 13.43 70.90
C TYR A 107 46.37 14.29 71.86
N ASN A 108 47.68 14.09 71.92
CA ASN A 108 48.61 14.93 72.68
C ASN A 108 48.79 16.28 71.98
N MET A 109 48.42 17.39 72.63
CA MET A 109 48.78 18.77 72.23
C MET A 109 49.39 19.51 73.44
N SER A 110 50.45 20.28 73.19
CA SER A 110 51.23 21.08 74.16
C SER A 110 51.11 22.57 73.80
N ASP A 111 50.92 23.43 74.80
CA ASP A 111 50.47 24.84 74.67
C ASP A 111 51.40 25.80 75.43
N SER A 112 51.53 27.08 75.02
CA SER A 112 52.09 28.17 75.86
C SER A 112 51.80 29.58 75.29
N ASN A 113 51.39 30.50 76.17
CA ASN A 113 50.99 31.90 75.89
C ASN A 113 51.45 32.81 77.05
N ASP A 114 51.82 34.08 76.79
CA ASP A 114 52.21 35.09 77.79
C ASP A 114 51.58 36.48 77.49
N GLY A 115 51.18 37.21 78.54
CA GLY A 115 50.31 38.40 78.49
C GLY A 115 51.01 39.74 78.81
N LYS A 116 50.41 40.87 78.37
CA LYS A 116 50.80 42.23 78.79
C LYS A 116 49.60 43.15 79.00
N THR A 117 49.72 44.01 80.02
CA THR A 117 48.74 44.89 80.67
C THR A 117 48.63 46.30 80.02
N GLU A 118 47.43 46.87 79.97
CA GLU A 118 47.09 48.21 79.44
C GLU A 118 47.28 49.36 80.47
N LYS A 119 47.60 50.57 79.98
CA LYS A 119 47.59 51.85 80.74
C LYS A 119 46.38 52.70 80.33
N ILE A 120 45.75 53.40 81.30
CA ILE A 120 44.57 54.26 81.13
C ILE A 120 44.98 55.65 80.58
N ALA A 121 44.34 56.10 79.49
CA ALA A 121 44.58 57.36 78.80
C ALA A 121 43.85 58.58 79.44
N SER A 122 44.44 59.78 79.33
CA SER A 122 43.92 61.03 79.91
C SER A 122 42.92 61.75 78.99
N LEU A 123 42.03 62.58 79.55
CA LEU A 123 41.01 63.36 78.82
C LEU A 123 41.62 64.36 77.81
N GLY A 124 42.87 64.79 78.05
CA GLY A 124 43.66 65.58 77.09
C GLY A 124 44.08 64.77 75.85
N ASP A 125 44.37 63.48 76.01
CA ASP A 125 44.71 62.58 74.91
C ASP A 125 43.48 62.37 74.01
N VAL A 126 42.28 62.27 74.60
CA VAL A 126 41.02 62.16 73.86
C VAL A 126 40.74 63.40 73.01
N LEU A 127 41.01 64.61 73.52
CA LEU A 127 40.76 65.85 72.79
C LEU A 127 41.76 66.03 71.65
N VAL A 128 43.01 65.60 71.83
CA VAL A 128 44.03 65.53 70.78
C VAL A 128 43.59 64.52 69.70
N GLU A 129 43.09 63.36 70.10
CA GLU A 129 42.61 62.33 69.17
C GLU A 129 41.35 62.75 68.41
N LEU A 130 40.42 63.48 69.05
CA LEU A 130 39.25 64.05 68.37
C LEU A 130 39.64 65.14 67.37
N LYS A 131 40.67 65.94 67.67
CA LYS A 131 41.19 66.95 66.76
C LYS A 131 41.95 66.31 65.59
N SER A 132 42.65 65.19 65.83
CA SER A 132 43.29 64.37 64.80
C SER A 132 42.24 63.71 63.89
N LEU A 133 41.18 63.16 64.47
CA LEU A 133 40.02 62.59 63.76
C LEU A 133 39.32 63.63 62.88
N ASN A 134 39.01 64.80 63.43
CA ASN A 134 38.37 65.86 62.64
C ASN A 134 39.26 66.31 61.48
N LYS A 135 40.59 66.38 61.69
CA LYS A 135 41.55 66.67 60.61
C LYS A 135 41.60 65.56 59.55
N ASN A 136 41.49 64.30 59.94
CA ASN A 136 41.45 63.16 59.02
C ASN A 136 40.10 63.00 58.31
N ILE A 137 39.01 63.56 58.85
CA ILE A 137 37.67 63.51 58.25
C ILE A 137 37.45 64.74 57.34
N ALA A 138 37.77 65.94 57.83
CA ALA A 138 37.42 67.22 57.22
C ALA A 138 38.61 68.02 56.65
N GLY A 139 39.84 67.51 56.76
CA GLY A 139 41.02 68.20 56.23
C GLY A 139 41.08 68.18 54.70
N GLU A 140 41.60 69.24 54.09
CA GLU A 140 41.82 69.39 52.64
C GLU A 140 43.05 68.60 52.12
N GLY A 141 43.46 67.54 52.81
CA GLY A 141 44.60 66.69 52.42
C GLY A 141 44.18 65.45 51.65
N ASP A 142 45.11 64.88 50.88
CA ASP A 142 44.92 63.63 50.10
C ASP A 142 44.51 62.41 50.94
N ILE A 143 44.76 62.46 52.25
CA ILE A 143 44.50 61.38 53.22
C ILE A 143 43.13 61.55 53.90
N SER A 144 42.39 62.63 53.64
CA SER A 144 41.09 62.80 54.28
C SER A 144 40.08 61.79 53.75
N LEU A 145 39.24 61.25 54.63
CA LEU A 145 38.20 60.29 54.26
C LEU A 145 37.26 60.85 53.20
N THR A 146 37.01 62.17 53.24
CA THR A 146 36.20 62.85 52.25
C THR A 146 36.86 62.82 50.87
N THR A 147 38.17 63.11 50.78
CA THR A 147 38.94 63.02 49.53
C THR A 147 38.98 61.58 48.99
N GLN A 148 39.13 60.59 49.86
CA GLN A 148 39.17 59.18 49.46
C GLN A 148 37.81 58.66 48.96
N ILE A 149 36.69 59.12 49.54
CA ILE A 149 35.35 58.85 49.02
C ILE A 149 35.15 59.50 47.65
N VAL A 150 35.65 60.72 47.45
CA VAL A 150 35.59 61.39 46.13
C VAL A 150 36.42 60.62 45.09
N LYS A 151 37.64 60.19 45.43
CA LYS A 151 38.46 59.35 44.54
C LYS A 151 37.78 58.03 44.22
N MET A 152 37.25 57.31 45.21
CA MET A 152 36.53 56.06 45.00
C MET A 152 35.29 56.25 44.12
N ARG A 153 34.54 57.36 44.29
CA ARG A 153 33.42 57.70 43.40
C ARG A 153 33.88 58.01 41.98
N SER A 154 35.02 58.68 41.82
CA SER A 154 35.61 58.95 40.51
C SER A 154 36.06 57.66 39.82
N GLU A 155 36.84 56.82 40.51
CA GLU A 155 37.28 55.51 40.03
C GLU A 155 36.08 54.62 39.66
N ASN A 156 35.05 54.58 40.50
CA ASN A 156 33.83 53.84 40.19
C ASN A 156 33.08 54.44 38.98
N SER A 157 33.05 55.77 38.84
CA SER A 157 32.49 56.42 37.66
C SER A 157 33.28 56.10 36.39
N ASP A 158 34.60 55.99 36.48
CA ASP A 158 35.45 55.69 35.35
C ASP A 158 35.33 54.21 34.96
N ASN A 159 35.28 53.30 35.94
CA ASN A 159 34.96 51.89 35.72
C ASN A 159 33.58 51.71 35.07
N LEU A 160 32.56 52.47 35.48
CA LEU A 160 31.23 52.43 34.86
C LEU A 160 31.26 52.96 33.42
N LYS A 161 32.07 53.97 33.11
CA LYS A 161 32.25 54.43 31.72
C LYS A 161 32.94 53.37 30.88
N GLU A 162 33.97 52.71 31.42
CA GLU A 162 34.69 51.64 30.72
C GLU A 162 33.80 50.43 30.50
N LEU A 163 33.01 50.03 31.50
CA LEU A 163 32.01 48.99 31.38
C LEU A 163 30.97 49.34 30.31
N LYS A 164 30.43 50.57 30.33
CA LYS A 164 29.49 51.04 29.30
C LYS A 164 30.11 50.93 27.92
N LYS A 165 31.37 51.37 27.76
CA LYS A 165 32.08 51.28 26.50
C LYS A 165 32.22 49.82 26.03
N SER A 166 32.63 48.91 26.92
CA SER A 166 32.72 47.48 26.58
C SER A 166 31.35 46.87 26.20
N PHE A 167 30.27 47.35 26.81
CA PHE A 167 28.91 46.94 26.48
C PHE A 167 28.44 47.47 25.13
N ASP A 168 28.75 48.73 24.82
CA ASP A 168 28.47 49.35 23.52
C ASP A 168 29.23 48.59 22.41
N ASP A 169 30.53 48.31 22.62
CA ASP A 169 31.38 47.54 21.69
C ASP A 169 30.85 46.10 21.50
N PHE A 170 30.43 45.45 22.60
CA PHE A 170 29.82 44.12 22.54
C PHE A 170 28.48 44.14 21.79
N ALA A 171 27.63 45.13 22.02
CA ALA A 171 26.35 45.27 21.34
C ALA A 171 26.55 45.49 19.84
N GLU A 172 27.54 46.29 19.45
CA GLU A 172 27.91 46.52 18.06
C GLU A 172 28.42 45.22 17.41
N GLN A 173 29.38 44.52 18.03
CA GLN A 173 29.86 43.23 17.52
C GLN A 173 28.77 42.17 17.46
N MET A 174 27.87 42.12 18.44
CA MET A 174 26.75 41.19 18.46
C MET A 174 25.78 41.48 17.31
N ALA A 175 25.47 42.76 17.06
CA ALA A 175 24.65 43.16 15.92
C ALA A 175 25.32 42.81 14.58
N GLU A 176 26.62 43.06 14.44
CA GLU A 176 27.37 42.76 13.23
C GLU A 176 27.46 41.25 12.97
N ASN A 177 27.82 40.46 14.00
CA ASN A 177 27.94 39.00 13.90
C ASN A 177 26.58 38.34 13.62
N ASN A 178 25.51 38.78 14.29
CA ASN A 178 24.17 38.26 14.03
C ASN A 178 23.70 38.58 12.61
N THR A 179 24.01 39.78 12.11
CA THR A 179 23.67 40.18 10.74
C THR A 179 24.44 39.34 9.72
N LYS A 180 25.75 39.12 9.93
CA LYS A 180 26.57 38.24 9.08
C LYS A 180 26.04 36.81 9.07
N ALA A 181 25.79 36.24 10.26
CA ALA A 181 25.25 34.89 10.38
C ALA A 181 23.89 34.74 9.68
N LEU A 182 23.03 35.77 9.76
CA LEU A 182 21.73 35.76 9.11
C LEU A 182 21.85 35.87 7.59
N ILE A 183 22.75 36.72 7.08
CA ILE A 183 23.05 36.82 5.65
C ILE A 183 23.60 35.49 5.12
N GLU A 184 24.52 34.87 5.85
CA GLU A 184 25.15 33.61 5.47
C GLU A 184 24.15 32.45 5.46
N ALA A 185 23.30 32.37 6.49
CA ALA A 185 22.20 31.40 6.52
C ALA A 185 21.22 31.62 5.36
N VAL A 186 20.86 32.86 5.04
CA VAL A 186 19.95 33.16 3.91
C VAL A 186 20.61 32.81 2.58
N ASN A 187 21.87 33.17 2.37
CA ASN A 187 22.60 32.81 1.14
C ASN A 187 22.69 31.30 0.96
N GLN A 188 22.98 30.57 2.03
CA GLN A 188 23.05 29.11 1.97
C GLN A 188 21.68 28.48 1.68
N VAL A 189 20.61 29.00 2.28
CA VAL A 189 19.24 28.59 1.95
C VAL A 189 18.91 28.90 0.48
N MET A 190 19.36 30.05 -0.04
CA MET A 190 19.17 30.41 -1.45
C MET A 190 19.95 29.50 -2.39
N GLU A 191 21.20 29.15 -2.08
CA GLU A 191 21.98 28.18 -2.85
C GLU A 191 21.33 26.80 -2.84
N ASP A 192 20.95 26.29 -1.67
CA ASP A 192 20.25 25.02 -1.53
C ASP A 192 18.91 25.02 -2.27
N PHE A 193 18.17 26.13 -2.19
CA PHE A 193 16.92 26.32 -2.93
C PHE A 193 17.16 26.31 -4.43
N ASN A 194 18.17 27.03 -4.93
CA ASN A 194 18.47 27.10 -6.35
C ASN A 194 18.93 25.73 -6.88
N ALA A 195 19.72 25.00 -6.11
CA ALA A 195 20.10 23.62 -6.42
C ALA A 195 18.89 22.68 -6.45
N LYS A 196 18.02 22.73 -5.43
CA LYS A 196 16.79 21.91 -5.39
C LYS A 196 15.83 22.25 -6.53
N ILE A 197 15.66 23.53 -6.84
CA ILE A 197 14.80 23.98 -7.94
C ILE A 197 15.31 23.39 -9.23
N ASN A 198 16.60 23.54 -9.55
CA ASN A 198 17.15 23.06 -10.81
C ASN A 198 16.99 21.54 -10.97
N ASP A 199 17.29 20.78 -9.92
CA ASP A 199 17.24 19.32 -9.97
C ASP A 199 15.80 18.77 -9.90
N GLN A 200 15.01 19.20 -8.89
CA GLN A 200 13.68 18.63 -8.68
C GLN A 200 12.64 19.16 -9.67
N ILE A 201 12.69 20.45 -10.04
CA ILE A 201 11.76 20.96 -11.05
C ILE A 201 12.15 20.41 -12.42
N GLY A 202 13.44 20.34 -12.74
CA GLY A 202 13.93 19.73 -13.98
C GLY A 202 13.45 18.28 -14.13
N GLU A 203 13.68 17.43 -13.12
CA GLU A 203 13.26 16.03 -13.16
C GLU A 203 11.74 15.87 -13.18
N ASN A 204 11.00 16.69 -12.41
CA ASN A 204 9.54 16.65 -12.45
C ASN A 204 8.97 17.08 -13.80
N PHE A 205 9.56 18.10 -14.45
CA PHE A 205 9.17 18.46 -15.82
C PHE A 205 9.55 17.37 -16.81
N ARG A 206 10.70 16.71 -16.66
CA ARG A 206 11.09 15.58 -17.51
C ARG A 206 10.08 14.45 -17.41
N ARG A 207 9.72 14.03 -16.20
CA ARG A 207 8.67 13.01 -15.96
C ARG A 207 7.30 13.43 -16.48
N LEU A 208 6.95 14.71 -16.33
CA LEU A 208 5.72 15.26 -16.88
C LEU A 208 5.74 15.20 -18.41
N SER A 209 6.85 15.59 -19.05
CA SER A 209 7.03 15.52 -20.50
C SER A 209 6.93 14.08 -21.01
N GLU A 210 7.56 13.11 -20.34
CA GLU A 210 7.43 11.69 -20.68
C GLU A 210 5.97 11.20 -20.57
N GLY A 211 5.26 11.61 -19.51
CA GLY A 211 3.84 11.30 -19.34
C GLY A 211 2.97 11.90 -20.45
N VAL A 212 3.23 13.15 -20.84
CA VAL A 212 2.53 13.82 -21.94
C VAL A 212 2.84 13.16 -23.28
N GLU A 213 4.09 12.78 -23.53
CA GLU A 213 4.48 12.06 -24.75
C GLU A 213 3.81 10.68 -24.83
N GLY A 214 3.72 9.97 -23.71
CA GLY A 214 2.96 8.73 -23.60
C GLY A 214 1.47 8.94 -23.91
N LEU A 215 0.87 10.05 -23.45
CA LEU A 215 -0.52 10.40 -23.77
C LEU A 215 -0.72 10.73 -25.25
N ILE A 216 0.22 11.42 -25.89
CA ILE A 216 0.16 11.71 -27.33
C ILE A 216 0.26 10.41 -28.13
N THR A 217 1.19 9.54 -27.77
CA THR A 217 1.34 8.21 -28.42
C THR A 217 0.07 7.38 -28.27
N TRP A 218 -0.50 7.34 -27.07
CA TRP A 218 -1.77 6.67 -26.82
C TRP A 218 -2.91 7.29 -27.64
N GLN A 219 -2.95 8.62 -27.76
CA GLN A 219 -3.97 9.33 -28.55
C GLN A 219 -3.90 8.96 -30.03
N ASP A 220 -2.69 8.89 -30.61
CA ASP A 220 -2.49 8.48 -32.01
C ASP A 220 -2.90 7.02 -32.22
N GLN A 221 -2.50 6.11 -31.33
CA GLN A 221 -2.90 4.70 -31.39
C GLN A 221 -4.42 4.54 -31.25
N TYR A 222 -5.05 5.28 -30.34
CA TYR A 222 -6.49 5.24 -30.13
C TYR A 222 -7.25 5.76 -31.35
N ARG A 223 -6.76 6.83 -32.00
CA ARG A 223 -7.33 7.32 -33.25
C ARG A 223 -7.34 6.25 -34.33
N GLU A 224 -6.24 5.52 -34.49
CA GLU A 224 -6.13 4.43 -35.45
C GLU A 224 -7.13 3.29 -35.13
N GLN A 225 -7.21 2.89 -33.86
CA GLN A 225 -8.18 1.87 -33.43
C GLN A 225 -9.63 2.29 -33.71
N ILE A 226 -9.99 3.55 -33.45
CA ILE A 226 -11.33 4.07 -33.75
C ILE A 226 -11.60 4.09 -35.25
N SER A 227 -10.60 4.42 -36.07
CA SER A 227 -10.71 4.36 -37.53
C SER A 227 -11.03 2.94 -38.01
N VAL A 228 -10.23 1.95 -37.58
CA VAL A 228 -10.43 0.53 -37.91
C VAL A 228 -11.78 0.02 -37.42
N ALA A 229 -12.16 0.34 -36.18
CA ALA A 229 -13.45 -0.07 -35.61
C ALA A 229 -14.63 0.55 -36.38
N THR A 230 -14.51 1.81 -36.81
CA THR A 230 -15.53 2.50 -37.60
C THR A 230 -15.71 1.83 -38.96
N VAL A 231 -14.61 1.49 -39.65
CA VAL A 231 -14.66 0.76 -40.93
C VAL A 231 -15.30 -0.62 -40.74
N ALA A 232 -14.92 -1.36 -39.70
CA ALA A 232 -15.51 -2.66 -39.40
C ALA A 232 -17.02 -2.57 -39.12
N LEU A 233 -17.47 -1.54 -38.39
CA LEU A 233 -18.89 -1.29 -38.15
C LEU A 233 -19.65 -0.92 -39.42
N GLN A 234 -19.04 -0.15 -40.33
CA GLN A 234 -19.65 0.17 -41.62
C GLN A 234 -19.84 -1.08 -42.48
N GLU A 235 -18.83 -1.94 -42.59
CA GLU A 235 -18.94 -3.21 -43.33
C GLU A 235 -19.97 -4.15 -42.68
N SER A 236 -20.01 -4.22 -41.35
CA SER A 236 -21.03 -4.98 -40.63
C SER A 236 -22.45 -4.48 -40.94
N ASN A 237 -22.68 -3.17 -40.91
CA ASN A 237 -23.97 -2.57 -41.26
C ASN A 237 -24.37 -2.87 -42.71
N LYS A 238 -23.40 -2.84 -43.64
CA LYS A 238 -23.64 -3.22 -45.04
C LYS A 238 -24.03 -4.68 -45.18
N ALA A 239 -23.35 -5.59 -44.48
CA ALA A 239 -23.67 -7.01 -44.45
C ALA A 239 -25.06 -7.28 -43.84
N ILE A 240 -25.43 -6.54 -42.79
CA ILE A 240 -26.78 -6.57 -42.21
C ILE A 240 -27.82 -6.11 -43.24
N GLY A 241 -27.55 -5.03 -43.98
CA GLY A 241 -28.44 -4.56 -45.05
C GLY A 241 -28.67 -5.62 -46.13
N VAL A 242 -27.61 -6.29 -46.59
CA VAL A 242 -27.71 -7.41 -47.55
C VAL A 242 -28.49 -8.59 -46.96
N SER A 243 -28.32 -8.86 -45.67
CA SER A 243 -29.04 -9.94 -44.98
C SER A 243 -30.53 -9.63 -44.88
N VAL A 244 -30.91 -8.39 -44.60
CA VAL A 244 -32.32 -7.94 -44.61
C VAL A 244 -32.93 -8.14 -45.99
N GLU A 245 -32.23 -7.74 -47.06
CA GLU A 245 -32.71 -7.93 -48.43
C GLU A 245 -32.88 -9.42 -48.76
N SER A 246 -31.91 -10.25 -48.37
CA SER A 246 -31.97 -11.70 -48.58
C SER A 246 -33.14 -12.35 -47.84
N ILE A 247 -33.46 -11.87 -46.62
CA ILE A 247 -34.63 -12.31 -45.87
C ILE A 247 -35.92 -11.89 -46.57
N SER A 248 -36.01 -10.66 -47.10
CA SER A 248 -37.17 -10.20 -47.88
C SER A 248 -37.43 -11.11 -49.09
N VAL A 249 -36.37 -11.42 -49.86
CA VAL A 249 -36.46 -12.34 -51.00
C VAL A 249 -36.87 -13.75 -50.55
N MET A 250 -36.39 -14.21 -49.40
CA MET A 250 -36.78 -15.52 -48.86
C MET A 250 -38.26 -15.56 -48.49
N VAL A 251 -38.80 -14.49 -47.91
CA VAL A 251 -40.23 -14.36 -47.60
C VAL A 251 -41.06 -14.37 -48.88
N GLU A 252 -40.66 -13.64 -49.91
CA GLU A 252 -41.33 -13.65 -51.21
C GLU A 252 -41.37 -15.06 -51.83
N ARG A 253 -40.23 -15.76 -51.86
CA ARG A 253 -40.16 -17.14 -52.35
C ARG A 253 -40.99 -18.12 -51.52
N ALA A 254 -41.09 -17.91 -50.21
CA ALA A 254 -41.95 -18.73 -49.36
C ALA A 254 -43.43 -18.56 -49.73
N GLN A 255 -43.86 -17.34 -50.06
CA GLN A 255 -45.22 -17.07 -50.55
C GLN A 255 -45.47 -17.71 -51.92
N GLU A 256 -44.50 -17.64 -52.85
CA GLU A 256 -44.59 -18.34 -54.12
C GLU A 256 -44.71 -19.85 -53.94
N PHE A 257 -43.91 -20.43 -53.03
CA PHE A 257 -43.98 -21.85 -52.71
C PHE A 257 -45.35 -22.24 -52.14
N GLU A 258 -45.92 -21.42 -51.24
CA GLU A 258 -47.28 -21.65 -50.71
C GLU A 258 -48.32 -21.65 -51.84
N LYS A 259 -48.22 -20.69 -52.78
CA LYS A 259 -49.08 -20.65 -53.97
C LYS A 259 -48.93 -21.91 -54.83
N THR A 260 -47.71 -22.32 -55.14
CA THR A 260 -47.45 -23.53 -55.92
C THR A 260 -47.95 -24.78 -55.20
N ALA A 261 -47.79 -24.87 -53.87
CA ALA A 261 -48.31 -25.97 -53.07
C ALA A 261 -49.85 -26.03 -53.14
N LYS A 262 -50.53 -24.88 -53.14
CA LYS A 262 -51.98 -24.80 -53.33
C LYS A 262 -52.41 -25.23 -54.73
N GLU A 263 -51.73 -24.75 -55.78
CA GLU A 263 -52.01 -25.16 -57.16
C GLU A 263 -51.79 -26.67 -57.37
N LEU A 264 -50.74 -27.23 -56.76
CA LEU A 264 -50.49 -28.67 -56.78
C LEU A 264 -51.61 -29.44 -56.06
N LYS A 265 -52.07 -28.94 -54.91
CA LYS A 265 -53.21 -29.53 -54.19
C LYS A 265 -54.46 -29.54 -55.07
N ASP A 266 -54.80 -28.43 -55.70
CA ASP A 266 -55.97 -28.30 -56.58
C ASP A 266 -55.87 -29.24 -57.80
N SER A 267 -54.65 -29.38 -58.36
CA SER A 267 -54.37 -30.34 -59.43
C SER A 267 -54.55 -31.79 -58.98
N LEU A 268 -54.07 -32.14 -57.78
CA LEU A 268 -54.28 -33.47 -57.19
C LEU A 268 -55.76 -33.76 -56.92
N GLU A 269 -56.54 -32.78 -56.44
CA GLU A 269 -58.00 -32.92 -56.28
C GLU A 269 -58.70 -33.14 -57.63
N THR A 270 -58.31 -32.38 -58.66
CA THR A 270 -58.83 -32.53 -60.03
C THR A 270 -58.45 -33.87 -60.65
N MET A 271 -57.23 -34.35 -60.38
CA MET A 271 -56.79 -35.67 -60.82
C MET A 271 -57.56 -36.78 -60.07
N GLY A 272 -57.84 -36.59 -58.78
CA GLY A 272 -58.68 -37.49 -57.98
C GLY A 272 -60.10 -37.60 -58.53
N SER A 273 -60.73 -36.47 -58.89
CA SER A 273 -62.06 -36.47 -59.50
C SER A 273 -62.05 -37.11 -60.89
N SER A 274 -61.02 -36.87 -61.69
CA SER A 274 -60.82 -37.52 -63.00
C SER A 274 -60.67 -39.05 -62.85
N MET A 275 -59.90 -39.50 -61.86
CA MET A 275 -59.75 -40.94 -61.56
C MET A 275 -61.09 -41.56 -61.15
N SER A 276 -61.91 -40.85 -60.37
CA SER A 276 -63.28 -41.27 -60.07
C SER A 276 -64.16 -41.33 -61.32
N GLY A 277 -64.03 -40.37 -62.24
CA GLY A 277 -64.70 -40.37 -63.54
C GLY A 277 -64.29 -41.57 -64.41
N ILE A 278 -63.00 -41.89 -64.45
CA ILE A 278 -62.48 -43.08 -65.14
C ILE A 278 -63.03 -44.35 -64.50
N LYS A 279 -63.11 -44.43 -63.17
CA LYS A 279 -63.73 -45.57 -62.47
C LYS A 279 -65.20 -45.72 -62.85
N ALA A 280 -65.98 -44.64 -62.85
CA ALA A 280 -67.38 -44.64 -63.26
C ALA A 280 -67.56 -45.04 -64.74
N LEU A 281 -66.66 -44.58 -65.62
CA LEU A 281 -66.63 -45.02 -67.01
C LEU A 281 -66.32 -46.51 -67.12
N GLY A 282 -65.37 -47.03 -66.32
CA GLY A 282 -65.06 -48.45 -66.25
C GLY A 282 -66.23 -49.31 -65.78
N GLU A 283 -66.97 -48.85 -64.77
CA GLU A 283 -68.22 -49.49 -64.33
C GLU A 283 -69.30 -49.44 -65.41
N THR A 284 -69.44 -48.30 -66.11
CA THR A 284 -70.39 -48.15 -67.23
C THR A 284 -70.02 -49.08 -68.39
N LEU A 285 -68.75 -49.15 -68.77
CA LEU A 285 -68.24 -50.07 -69.81
C LEU A 285 -68.46 -51.53 -69.41
N LYS A 286 -68.26 -51.88 -68.15
CA LYS A 286 -68.54 -53.22 -67.64
C LYS A 286 -70.03 -53.55 -67.77
N ASN A 287 -70.91 -52.64 -67.35
CA ASN A 287 -72.35 -52.82 -67.44
C ASN A 287 -72.82 -52.89 -68.90
N SER A 288 -72.40 -51.97 -69.77
CA SER A 288 -72.72 -52.02 -71.20
C SER A 288 -72.16 -53.28 -71.88
N GLY A 289 -71.00 -53.77 -71.48
CA GLY A 289 -70.46 -55.04 -71.96
C GLY A 289 -71.32 -56.24 -71.57
N GLN A 290 -71.93 -56.21 -70.36
CA GLN A 290 -72.93 -57.19 -69.95
C GLN A 290 -74.21 -57.02 -70.78
N ASP A 291 -74.73 -55.81 -70.93
CA ASP A 291 -75.94 -55.54 -71.72
C ASP A 291 -75.79 -56.01 -73.18
N ILE A 292 -74.64 -55.74 -73.81
CA ILE A 292 -74.33 -56.21 -75.17
C ILE A 292 -74.29 -57.74 -75.20
N ARG A 293 -73.68 -58.39 -74.20
CA ARG A 293 -73.63 -59.84 -74.14
C ARG A 293 -75.02 -60.43 -73.99
N ASP A 294 -75.85 -59.87 -73.12
CA ASP A 294 -77.21 -60.32 -72.86
C ASP A 294 -78.10 -60.15 -74.09
N GLU A 295 -78.00 -58.99 -74.78
CA GLU A 295 -78.74 -58.76 -76.03
C GLU A 295 -78.23 -59.66 -77.16
N MET A 296 -76.92 -59.91 -77.26
CA MET A 296 -76.36 -60.88 -78.21
C MET A 296 -76.85 -62.30 -77.94
N GLU A 297 -76.95 -62.72 -76.68
CA GLU A 297 -77.48 -64.03 -76.31
C GLU A 297 -78.96 -64.13 -76.69
N LYS A 298 -79.73 -63.07 -76.43
CA LYS A 298 -81.15 -62.97 -76.80
C LYS A 298 -81.36 -63.00 -78.32
N ILE A 299 -80.60 -62.22 -79.09
CA ILE A 299 -80.64 -62.24 -80.56
C ILE A 299 -80.25 -63.63 -81.08
N THR A 300 -79.22 -64.26 -80.50
CA THR A 300 -78.80 -65.61 -80.88
C THR A 300 -79.90 -66.63 -80.59
N LYS A 301 -80.56 -66.57 -79.42
CA LYS A 301 -81.73 -67.41 -79.09
C LYS A 301 -82.89 -67.17 -80.05
N GLN A 302 -83.24 -65.92 -80.33
CA GLN A 302 -84.31 -65.59 -81.29
C GLN A 302 -84.00 -66.11 -82.69
N ASN A 303 -82.75 -65.94 -83.16
CA ASN A 303 -82.33 -66.47 -84.45
C ASN A 303 -82.37 -68.00 -84.49
N ILE A 304 -81.93 -68.68 -83.42
CA ILE A 304 -82.05 -70.14 -83.29
C ILE A 304 -83.53 -70.57 -83.29
N GLU A 305 -84.41 -69.84 -82.61
CA GLU A 305 -85.85 -70.15 -82.58
C GLU A 305 -86.51 -69.94 -83.94
N VAL A 306 -86.17 -68.86 -84.65
CA VAL A 306 -86.65 -68.59 -86.01
C VAL A 306 -86.10 -69.62 -87.00
N LEU A 307 -84.82 -69.98 -86.90
CA LEU A 307 -84.23 -71.07 -87.69
C LEU A 307 -84.92 -72.40 -87.39
N GLY A 308 -85.19 -72.69 -86.12
CA GLY A 308 -85.92 -73.88 -85.68
C GLY A 308 -87.35 -73.93 -86.23
N LYS A 309 -88.09 -72.82 -86.18
CA LYS A 309 -89.43 -72.70 -86.79
C LYS A 309 -89.38 -72.86 -88.30
N ASN A 310 -88.40 -72.27 -88.97
CA ASN A 310 -88.22 -72.40 -90.42
C ASN A 310 -87.84 -73.84 -90.82
N LEU A 311 -86.94 -74.49 -90.07
CA LEU A 311 -86.58 -75.91 -90.28
C LEU A 311 -87.77 -76.84 -90.02
N ALA A 312 -88.56 -76.57 -88.98
CA ALA A 312 -89.79 -77.30 -88.70
C ALA A 312 -90.80 -77.12 -89.85
N GLY A 313 -90.98 -75.90 -90.35
CA GLY A 313 -91.85 -75.62 -91.50
C GLY A 313 -91.36 -76.28 -92.80
N ILE A 314 -90.04 -76.33 -93.04
CA ILE A 314 -89.45 -77.07 -94.17
C ILE A 314 -89.70 -78.58 -93.99
N SER A 315 -89.49 -79.12 -92.80
CA SER A 315 -89.72 -80.53 -92.48
C SER A 315 -91.19 -80.91 -92.66
N GLU A 316 -92.12 -80.10 -92.16
CA GLU A 316 -93.55 -80.32 -92.29
C GLU A 316 -93.98 -80.32 -93.76
N LYS A 317 -93.43 -79.40 -94.56
CA LYS A 317 -93.64 -79.36 -96.01
C LYS A 317 -93.04 -80.58 -96.72
N LEU A 318 -91.85 -81.03 -96.33
CA LEU A 318 -91.19 -82.20 -96.90
C LEU A 318 -91.96 -83.50 -96.58
N VAL A 319 -92.48 -83.63 -95.36
CA VAL A 319 -93.33 -84.75 -94.93
C VAL A 319 -94.66 -84.73 -95.69
N ALA A 320 -95.26 -83.57 -95.88
CA ALA A 320 -96.47 -83.41 -96.68
C ALA A 320 -96.22 -83.84 -98.15
N ASP A 321 -95.13 -83.39 -98.76
CA ASP A 321 -94.74 -83.78 -100.12
C ASP A 321 -94.45 -85.28 -100.23
N TYR A 322 -93.78 -85.88 -99.24
CA TYR A 322 -93.53 -87.33 -99.20
C TYR A 322 -94.82 -88.14 -99.08
N SER A 323 -95.76 -87.69 -98.24
CA SER A 323 -97.07 -88.34 -98.08
C SER A 323 -97.93 -88.27 -99.36
N ASN A 324 -97.85 -87.16 -100.10
CA ASN A 324 -98.48 -87.02 -101.41
C ASN A 324 -97.84 -87.96 -102.44
N LEU A 325 -96.51 -88.06 -102.46
CA LEU A 325 -95.78 -89.00 -103.31
C LEU A 325 -96.16 -90.46 -103.01
N GLN A 326 -96.29 -90.81 -101.73
CA GLN A 326 -96.70 -92.15 -101.31
C GLN A 326 -98.15 -92.47 -101.75
N ARG A 327 -99.08 -91.51 -101.62
CA ARG A 327 -100.44 -91.65 -102.17
C ARG A 327 -100.44 -91.82 -103.69
N MET A 328 -99.63 -91.05 -104.42
CA MET A 328 -99.49 -91.19 -105.88
C MET A 328 -98.95 -92.57 -106.27
N MET A 329 -97.96 -93.08 -105.54
CA MET A 329 -97.43 -94.43 -105.73
C MET A 329 -98.49 -95.51 -105.45
N GLU A 330 -99.23 -95.41 -104.34
CA GLU A 330 -100.31 -96.35 -103.99
C GLU A 330 -101.44 -96.37 -105.03
N THR A 331 -101.72 -95.22 -105.64
CA THR A 331 -102.71 -95.10 -106.72
C THR A 331 -102.19 -95.73 -108.01
N ALA A 332 -100.88 -95.66 -108.28
CA ALA A 332 -100.24 -96.29 -109.43
C ALA A 332 -100.14 -97.83 -109.28
N THR A 333 -99.95 -98.36 -108.08
CA THR A 333 -99.89 -99.83 -107.87
C THR A 333 -101.28 -100.49 -107.89
N ARG A 334 -102.36 -99.77 -107.58
CA ARG A 334 -103.74 -100.30 -107.69
C ARG A 334 -104.27 -100.37 -109.13
N SER A 335 -103.67 -99.70 -110.11
CA SER A 335 -104.07 -99.79 -111.51
C SER A 335 -103.44 -100.95 -112.28
N GLN A 336 -102.58 -101.77 -111.65
CA GLN A 336 -101.79 -102.81 -112.34
C GLN A 336 -102.18 -104.27 -111.98
N ASN A 337 -103.16 -104.54 -111.10
CA ASN A 337 -103.49 -105.91 -110.63
C ASN A 337 -104.99 -106.30 -110.62
N SER A 338 -105.79 -105.86 -111.60
CA SER A 338 -107.00 -106.59 -112.06
C SER A 338 -107.34 -106.18 -113.50
N ASN A 339 -106.74 -106.78 -114.52
CA ASN A 339 -107.34 -107.92 -115.27
C ASN A 339 -107.85 -109.10 -114.46
#